data_AF-A0A9P5UVQ4-F1
#
_entry.id   AF-A0A9P5UVQ4-F1
#
_cell.length_a   1.000
_cell.length_b   1.000
_cell.length_c   1.000
_cell.angle_alpha   90.00
_cell.angle_beta   90.00
_cell.angle_gamma   90.00
#
_symmetry.space_group_name_H-M   'P 1'
#
loop_
_entity.id
_entity.type
_entity.pdbx_description
1 polymer ?
#
loop_
_entity_poly.entity_id
_entity_poly.type
_entity_poly.pdbx_seq_one_letter_code
_entity_poly.pdbx_strand_id
1 'polypeptide(L)'
;MACTSGIIVPSFALRSTPGGPGLGVGSNSRIVVRLLRRPIARCILDDAPSVTLGEEAILTGDDQILKFPIPFSLIYNADNIQSFQSLALAVRVYGVSSSSDSEDGELTWISTSRHSVITNDDPSIDVAVEIDPVPKYNDTPIVPKNTLTGQIKASVSVPASSSRGIRPNANIMIQLLNTSLADAPSVTIAEQRITLESDEIVPFPIPFGILYDPEDIDDRSVYSVSVRVEGLNSDKLPWISIWANHVLTRSAPSENVEIEVDLIQ
;
A
#
# COMPACT_ATOMS: atom_id res chain seq x y z
N MET A 1 -30.24 7.17 17.75
CA MET A 1 -29.08 7.75 17.05
C MET A 1 -29.49 9.10 16.52
N ALA A 2 -28.92 10.19 17.04
CA ALA A 2 -29.20 11.51 16.51
C ALA A 2 -28.52 11.63 15.15
N CYS A 3 -29.31 11.88 14.10
CA CYS A 3 -28.77 12.24 12.79
C CYS A 3 -28.15 13.63 12.92
N THR A 4 -26.83 13.70 13.09
CA THR A 4 -26.10 14.95 13.00
C THR A 4 -26.15 15.40 11.55
N SER A 5 -27.01 16.37 11.24
CA SER A 5 -27.08 17.00 9.92
C SER A 5 -26.21 18.25 9.90
N GLY A 6 -25.52 18.51 8.79
CA GLY A 6 -24.66 19.68 8.60
C GLY A 6 -23.16 19.38 8.49
N ILE A 7 -22.36 20.45 8.56
CA ILE A 7 -20.90 20.39 8.47
C ILE A 7 -20.34 19.91 9.81
N ILE A 8 -19.55 18.84 9.79
CA ILE A 8 -18.87 18.31 10.99
C ILE A 8 -17.36 18.54 10.86
N VAL A 9 -16.73 18.92 11.97
CA VAL A 9 -15.28 19.18 12.06
C VAL A 9 -14.72 18.37 13.24
N PRO A 10 -14.52 17.05 13.08
CA PRO A 10 -13.88 16.23 14.10
C PRO A 10 -12.39 16.53 14.19
N SER A 11 -11.81 16.38 15.38
CA SER A 11 -10.38 16.47 15.61
C SER A 11 -9.74 15.08 15.53
N PHE A 12 -8.62 15.00 14.82
CA PHE A 12 -7.85 13.79 14.58
C PHE A 12 -6.36 14.07 14.74
N ALA A 13 -5.54 13.02 14.77
CA ALA A 13 -4.09 13.17 14.86
C ALA A 13 -3.34 12.17 13.97
N LEU A 14 -2.33 12.64 13.25
CA LEU A 14 -1.35 11.78 12.59
C LEU A 14 -0.31 11.32 13.60
N ARG A 15 0.11 10.05 13.50
CA ARG A 15 1.22 9.49 14.26
C ARG A 15 2.17 8.76 13.32
N SER A 16 3.47 8.85 13.59
CA SER A 16 4.43 7.92 12.99
C SER A 16 4.31 6.56 13.66
N THR A 17 4.51 5.51 12.88
CA THR A 17 4.63 4.14 13.40
C THR A 17 5.76 4.04 14.44
N PRO A 18 5.56 3.30 15.55
CA PRO A 18 6.61 3.11 16.55
C PRO A 18 7.88 2.50 15.94
N GLY A 19 9.01 3.20 16.01
CA GLY A 19 10.30 2.74 15.47
C GLY A 19 10.76 3.41 14.16
N GLY A 20 9.90 4.21 13.50
CA GLY A 20 10.31 5.08 12.40
C GLY A 20 11.19 6.26 12.87
N PRO A 21 11.86 6.99 11.96
CA PRO A 21 12.57 8.20 12.33
C PRO A 21 11.57 9.19 12.95
N GLY A 22 11.67 9.38 14.27
CA GLY A 22 10.79 10.23 15.07
C GLY A 22 10.96 11.73 14.81
N LEU A 23 11.22 12.13 13.56
CA LEU A 23 11.67 13.47 13.19
C LEU A 23 10.52 14.40 12.75
N GLY A 24 9.29 13.90 12.64
CA GLY A 24 8.16 14.70 12.19
C GLY A 24 8.14 14.88 10.66
N VAL A 25 7.13 15.59 10.16
CA VAL A 25 7.03 15.96 8.75
C VAL A 25 7.90 17.20 8.52
N GLY A 26 8.85 17.10 7.59
CA GLY A 26 9.83 18.14 7.28
C GLY A 26 9.22 19.38 6.63
N SER A 27 10.02 20.42 6.47
CA SER A 27 9.59 21.65 5.81
C SER A 27 9.22 21.44 4.35
N ASN A 28 8.42 22.38 3.81
CA ASN A 28 7.88 22.30 2.44
C ASN A 28 7.15 20.99 2.13
N SER A 29 6.48 20.42 3.10
CA SER A 29 5.58 19.29 2.93
C SER A 29 4.13 19.73 2.75
N ARG A 30 3.41 18.99 1.91
CA ARG A 30 1.95 19.03 1.79
C ARG A 30 1.39 17.72 2.33
N ILE A 31 0.72 17.78 3.47
CA ILE A 31 0.01 16.66 4.06
C ILE A 31 -1.42 16.71 3.53
N VAL A 32 -1.85 15.67 2.82
CA VAL A 32 -3.21 15.52 2.30
C VAL A 32 -3.91 14.42 3.07
N VAL A 33 -5.02 14.76 3.72
CA VAL A 33 -5.89 13.81 4.42
C VAL A 33 -7.22 13.74 3.70
N ARG A 34 -7.71 12.52 3.44
CA ARG A 34 -8.97 12.28 2.73
C ARG A 34 -9.89 11.37 3.54
N LEU A 35 -11.18 11.73 3.60
CA LEU A 35 -12.26 10.83 3.98
C LEU A 35 -12.75 10.14 2.71
N LEU A 36 -12.56 8.83 2.65
CA LEU A 36 -12.92 8.02 1.49
C LEU A 36 -14.16 7.19 1.80
N ARG A 37 -15.11 7.17 0.85
CA ARG A 37 -16.19 6.19 0.81
C ARG A 37 -15.77 5.01 -0.05
N ARG A 38 -15.77 3.82 0.54
CA ARG A 38 -15.62 2.56 -0.18
C ARG A 38 -17.00 2.03 -0.64
N PRO A 39 -17.09 1.44 -1.84
CA PRO A 39 -18.29 0.74 -2.24
C PRO A 39 -18.49 -0.52 -1.39
N ILE A 40 -19.75 -0.76 -1.03
CA ILE A 40 -20.18 -1.90 -0.22
C ILE A 40 -20.56 -3.02 -1.18
N ALA A 41 -19.58 -3.76 -1.69
CA ALA A 41 -19.80 -5.04 -2.38
C ALA A 41 -18.45 -5.76 -2.45
N ARG A 42 -18.23 -6.90 -1.77
CA ARG A 42 -18.55 -8.25 -2.28
C ARG A 42 -19.01 -8.29 -3.75
N CYS A 43 -18.19 -7.80 -4.68
CA CYS A 43 -18.20 -8.19 -6.09
C CYS A 43 -16.87 -7.77 -6.73
N ILE A 44 -15.96 -8.74 -6.85
CA ILE A 44 -15.01 -8.99 -7.94
C ILE A 44 -14.90 -7.83 -8.97
N LEU A 45 -14.23 -6.75 -8.58
CA LEU A 45 -13.49 -5.79 -9.42
C LEU A 45 -12.99 -4.70 -8.44
N ASP A 46 -11.75 -4.82 -7.98
CA ASP A 46 -11.09 -3.91 -7.02
C ASP A 46 -10.76 -2.52 -7.61
N ASP A 47 -11.46 -2.10 -8.67
CA ASP A 47 -11.18 -0.89 -9.44
C ASP A 47 -12.32 0.13 -9.41
N ALA A 48 -13.17 0.07 -8.37
CA ALA A 48 -14.12 1.15 -8.12
C ALA A 48 -13.39 2.34 -7.47
N PRO A 49 -13.34 3.52 -8.11
CA PRO A 49 -12.62 4.67 -7.56
C PRO A 49 -13.22 5.04 -6.20
N SER A 50 -12.37 5.14 -5.19
CA SER A 50 -12.78 5.66 -3.87
C SER A 50 -13.32 7.07 -4.03
N VAL A 51 -14.52 7.34 -3.51
CA VAL A 51 -15.13 8.68 -3.58
C VAL A 51 -14.66 9.49 -2.38
N THR A 52 -13.95 10.60 -2.62
CA THR A 52 -13.56 11.53 -1.57
C THR A 52 -14.77 12.32 -1.08
N LEU A 53 -15.10 12.21 0.21
CA LEU A 53 -16.21 12.93 0.86
C LEU A 53 -15.75 14.18 1.62
N GLY A 54 -14.45 14.26 1.91
CA GLY A 54 -13.80 15.40 2.55
C GLY A 54 -12.29 15.31 2.33
N GLU A 55 -11.63 16.46 2.14
CA GLU A 55 -10.19 16.57 2.00
C GLU A 55 -9.70 17.74 2.84
N GLU A 56 -8.58 17.55 3.53
CA GLU A 56 -7.85 18.58 4.24
C GLU A 56 -6.40 18.57 3.75
N ALA A 57 -5.85 19.75 3.47
CA ALA A 57 -4.46 19.92 3.09
C ALA A 57 -3.73 20.83 4.08
N ILE A 58 -2.70 20.30 4.74
CA ILE A 58 -1.84 21.06 5.66
C ILE A 58 -0.51 21.30 4.95
N LEU A 59 -0.11 22.57 4.86
CA LEU A 59 1.17 22.99 4.29
C LEU A 59 2.13 23.35 5.43
N THR A 60 3.35 22.81 5.37
CA THR A 60 4.45 23.26 6.24
C THR A 60 5.27 24.30 5.50
N GLY A 61 5.58 25.43 6.14
CA GLY A 61 6.49 26.44 5.56
C GLY A 61 7.95 25.97 5.42
N ASP A 62 8.78 26.82 4.81
CA ASP A 62 10.18 26.53 4.42
C ASP A 62 11.10 26.06 5.56
N ASP A 63 10.82 26.47 6.80
CA ASP A 63 11.59 26.11 8.00
C ASP A 63 10.72 25.45 9.09
N GLN A 64 9.53 24.97 8.75
CA GLN A 64 8.61 24.37 9.71
C GLN A 64 8.72 22.85 9.70
N ILE A 65 8.99 22.27 10.87
CA ILE A 65 8.90 20.82 11.08
C ILE A 65 7.70 20.55 11.98
N LEU A 66 6.72 19.81 11.47
CA LEU A 66 5.56 19.37 12.26
C LEU A 66 5.91 18.09 13.02
N LYS A 67 5.91 18.16 14.34
CA LYS A 67 6.19 17.01 15.20
C LYS A 67 4.93 16.17 15.40
N PHE A 68 5.10 14.85 15.42
CA PHE A 68 4.02 13.95 15.81
C PHE A 68 3.70 14.08 17.32
N PRO A 69 2.43 13.94 17.72
CA PRO A 69 1.25 13.79 16.87
C PRO A 69 0.87 15.10 16.16
N ILE A 70 0.55 15.04 14.85
CA ILE A 70 0.14 16.23 14.07
C ILE A 70 -1.38 16.31 14.08
N PRO A 71 -2.00 17.30 14.76
CA PRO A 71 -3.45 17.42 14.78
C PRO A 71 -3.97 17.89 13.42
N PHE A 72 -5.13 17.38 13.03
CA PHE A 72 -5.87 17.87 11.87
C PHE A 72 -7.38 17.82 12.13
N SER A 73 -8.11 18.60 11.34
CA SER A 73 -9.57 18.65 11.36
C SER A 73 -10.07 18.42 9.95
N LEU A 74 -11.06 17.54 9.78
CA LEU A 74 -11.55 17.18 8.44
C LEU A 74 -12.99 17.64 8.24
N ILE A 75 -13.19 18.60 7.36
CA ILE A 75 -14.52 19.12 7.07
C ILE A 75 -15.23 18.19 6.08
N TYR A 76 -16.42 17.71 6.43
CA TYR A 76 -17.28 16.94 5.52
C TYR A 76 -18.76 17.28 5.72
N ASN A 77 -19.56 17.00 4.68
CA ASN A 77 -21.01 17.11 4.74
C ASN A 77 -21.61 15.77 5.22
N ALA A 78 -22.20 15.76 6.41
CA ALA A 78 -22.82 14.57 6.99
C ALA A 78 -24.03 14.08 6.19
N ASP A 79 -24.69 14.94 5.41
CA ASP A 79 -25.83 14.56 4.57
C ASP A 79 -25.41 13.62 3.41
N ASN A 80 -24.11 13.59 3.08
CA ASN A 80 -23.52 12.68 2.10
C ASN A 80 -23.16 11.31 2.69
N ILE A 81 -23.45 11.08 3.98
CA ILE A 81 -23.08 9.86 4.69
C ILE A 81 -24.28 8.96 4.93
N GLN A 82 -24.15 7.71 4.51
CA GLN A 82 -25.13 6.65 4.77
C GLN A 82 -24.62 5.74 5.90
N SER A 83 -25.51 5.31 6.79
CA SER A 83 -25.13 4.56 8.00
C SER A 83 -24.47 3.20 7.74
N PHE A 84 -24.72 2.61 6.58
CA PHE A 84 -24.22 1.29 6.20
C PHE A 84 -22.95 1.33 5.35
N GLN A 85 -22.45 2.51 4.97
CA GLN A 85 -21.24 2.61 4.17
C GLN A 85 -19.98 2.44 5.01
N SER A 86 -18.92 1.95 4.38
CA SER A 86 -17.59 1.91 5.00
C SER A 86 -16.85 3.20 4.64
N LEU A 87 -16.45 3.93 5.68
CA LEU A 87 -15.65 5.14 5.57
C LEU A 87 -14.27 4.91 6.17
N ALA A 88 -13.24 5.43 5.50
CA ALA A 88 -11.86 5.34 5.97
C ALA A 88 -11.11 6.66 5.77
N LEU A 89 -10.19 6.96 6.67
CA LEU A 89 -9.20 8.02 6.49
C LEU A 89 -8.00 7.48 5.71
N ALA A 90 -7.54 8.25 4.74
CA ALA A 90 -6.29 8.01 4.02
C ALA A 90 -5.42 9.26 4.06
N VAL A 91 -4.11 9.07 4.26
CA VAL A 91 -3.14 10.16 4.41
C VAL A 91 -2.00 9.95 3.44
N ARG A 92 -1.61 11.03 2.77
CA ARG A 92 -0.42 11.09 1.92
C ARG A 92 0.34 12.36 2.25
N VAL A 93 1.66 12.27 2.34
CA VAL A 93 2.53 13.42 2.58
C VAL A 93 3.47 13.56 1.40
N TYR A 94 3.48 14.75 0.80
CA TYR A 94 4.31 15.07 -0.35
C TYR A 94 5.37 16.09 0.04
N GLY A 95 6.63 15.84 -0.29
CA GLY A 95 7.69 16.84 -0.25
C GLY A 95 7.61 17.73 -1.49
N VAL A 96 7.49 19.04 -1.30
CA VAL A 96 7.48 20.03 -2.37
C VAL A 96 8.94 20.38 -2.67
N SER A 97 9.47 19.82 -3.76
CA SER A 97 10.80 20.21 -4.26
C SER A 97 10.71 21.57 -4.96
N SER A 98 11.72 22.42 -4.80
CA SER A 98 11.81 23.72 -5.47
C SER A 98 12.09 23.62 -6.98
N SER A 99 12.06 22.42 -7.58
CA SER A 99 12.52 22.18 -8.95
C SER A 99 11.68 21.20 -9.78
N SER A 100 10.38 21.03 -9.52
CA SER A 100 9.52 20.22 -10.39
C SER A 100 8.16 20.88 -10.59
N ASP A 101 7.86 21.22 -11.85
CA ASP A 101 6.57 21.74 -12.37
C ASP A 101 5.42 20.71 -12.27
N SER A 102 5.42 19.83 -11.27
CA SER A 102 4.34 18.88 -10.99
C SER A 102 3.62 19.31 -9.71
N GLU A 103 2.32 19.59 -9.81
CA GLU A 103 1.44 20.05 -8.71
C GLU A 103 1.37 19.08 -7.49
N ASP A 104 2.01 17.91 -7.57
CA ASP A 104 1.86 16.81 -6.61
C ASP A 104 3.09 16.50 -5.73
N GLY A 105 4.27 17.06 -5.97
CA GLY A 105 5.47 16.80 -5.13
C GLY A 105 5.90 15.31 -5.03
N GLU A 106 6.99 15.01 -4.30
CA GLU A 106 7.46 13.63 -4.08
C GLU A 106 6.72 13.00 -2.89
N LEU A 107 6.08 11.83 -3.05
CA LEU A 107 5.44 11.14 -1.93
C LEU A 107 6.50 10.66 -0.91
N THR A 108 6.40 11.15 0.32
CA THR A 108 7.37 10.89 1.40
C THR A 108 6.78 10.07 2.55
N TRP A 109 5.48 10.13 2.80
CA TRP A 109 4.78 9.31 3.79
C TRP A 109 3.39 8.91 3.32
N ILE A 110 2.89 7.77 3.79
CA ILE A 110 1.56 7.24 3.45
C ILE A 110 0.94 6.48 4.63
N SER A 111 -0.38 6.58 4.81
CA SER A 111 -1.13 5.69 5.70
C SER A 111 -1.22 4.29 5.10
N THR A 112 -0.82 3.29 5.86
CA THR A 112 -0.67 1.91 5.34
C THR A 112 -1.72 0.94 5.83
N SER A 113 -2.34 1.22 6.98
CA SER A 113 -3.51 0.53 7.50
C SER A 113 -4.79 1.31 7.20
N ARG A 114 -5.91 0.61 7.19
CA ARG A 114 -7.22 1.28 7.21
C ARG A 114 -7.48 1.92 8.56
N HIS A 115 -8.07 3.12 8.49
CA HIS A 115 -8.56 3.84 9.66
C HIS A 115 -10.05 4.08 9.48
N SER A 116 -10.86 3.10 9.90
CA SER A 116 -12.32 3.15 9.81
C SER A 116 -12.90 4.22 10.73
N VAL A 117 -13.86 5.01 10.24
CA VAL A 117 -14.41 6.15 10.97
C VAL A 117 -15.91 6.35 10.74
N ILE A 118 -16.57 7.04 11.67
CA ILE A 118 -17.93 7.62 11.57
C ILE A 118 -19.10 6.60 11.52
N THR A 119 -18.98 5.53 10.75
CA THR A 119 -20.06 4.55 10.46
C THR A 119 -19.83 3.22 11.18
N ASN A 120 -20.81 2.31 11.22
CA ASN A 120 -20.62 0.95 11.77
C ASN A 120 -20.04 0.89 13.20
N ASP A 121 -20.45 1.83 14.06
CA ASP A 121 -19.91 2.02 15.41
C ASP A 121 -18.40 2.40 15.47
N ASP A 122 -17.80 2.74 14.32
CA ASP A 122 -16.44 3.25 14.23
C ASP A 122 -16.31 4.63 14.89
N PRO A 123 -15.13 4.96 15.45
CA PRO A 123 -14.89 6.24 16.11
C PRO A 123 -15.09 7.43 15.14
N SER A 124 -15.72 8.48 15.64
CA SER A 124 -15.98 9.72 14.87
C SER A 124 -15.12 10.90 15.30
N ILE A 125 -14.35 10.76 16.39
CA ILE A 125 -13.43 11.75 16.98
C ILE A 125 -12.19 11.05 17.54
N ASP A 126 -11.10 11.79 17.71
CA ASP A 126 -9.85 11.32 18.36
C ASP A 126 -9.20 10.09 17.69
N VAL A 127 -9.45 9.89 16.40
CA VAL A 127 -8.83 8.83 15.59
C VAL A 127 -7.38 9.19 15.32
N ALA A 128 -6.47 8.30 15.73
CA ALA A 128 -5.07 8.37 15.37
C ALA A 128 -4.84 7.62 14.05
N VAL A 129 -4.30 8.33 13.06
CA VAL A 129 -3.92 7.74 11.77
C VAL A 129 -2.42 7.48 11.77
N GLU A 130 -2.03 6.22 11.59
CA GLU A 130 -0.62 5.82 11.52
C GLU A 130 -0.14 6.02 10.08
N ILE A 131 1.02 6.66 9.93
CA ILE A 131 1.67 6.84 8.64
C ILE A 131 3.11 6.33 8.68
N ASP A 132 3.51 5.72 7.58
CA ASP A 132 4.85 5.19 7.36
C ASP A 132 5.57 5.99 6.27
N PRO A 133 6.91 6.13 6.38
CA PRO A 133 7.68 6.76 5.32
C PRO A 133 7.68 5.87 4.07
N VAL A 134 7.66 6.50 2.90
CA VAL A 134 7.82 5.79 1.63
C VAL A 134 9.31 5.55 1.40
N PRO A 135 9.77 4.28 1.29
CA PRO A 135 11.18 3.99 1.08
C PRO A 135 11.62 4.49 -0.31
N LYS A 136 12.72 5.26 -0.35
CA LYS A 136 13.40 5.62 -1.59
C LYS A 136 14.36 4.51 -1.99
N TYR A 137 14.53 4.27 -3.30
CA TYR A 137 15.34 3.19 -3.88
C TYR A 137 16.81 3.14 -3.38
N ASN A 138 17.32 4.22 -2.78
CA ASN A 138 18.72 4.33 -2.31
C ASN A 138 18.90 4.54 -0.79
N ASP A 139 17.84 4.59 0.01
CA ASP A 139 17.97 4.71 1.47
C ASP A 139 17.83 3.35 2.14
N THR A 140 18.43 3.20 3.33
CA THR A 140 18.21 2.00 4.17
C THR A 140 16.70 1.84 4.36
N PRO A 141 16.06 0.75 3.90
CA PRO A 141 14.60 0.69 3.83
C PRO A 141 13.99 0.79 5.22
N ILE A 142 13.30 1.90 5.52
CA ILE A 142 12.33 1.90 6.60
C ILE A 142 11.13 1.14 6.04
N VAL A 143 11.04 -0.14 6.37
CA VAL A 143 9.96 -1.01 5.94
C VAL A 143 8.73 -0.70 6.79
N PRO A 144 7.60 -0.25 6.21
CA PRO A 144 6.35 -0.08 6.96
C PRO A 144 5.99 -1.37 7.69
N LYS A 145 5.47 -1.27 8.93
CA LYS A 145 5.20 -2.43 9.80
C LYS A 145 4.33 -3.52 9.15
N ASN A 146 3.46 -3.13 8.22
CA ASN A 146 2.55 -4.03 7.50
C ASN A 146 3.03 -4.28 6.06
N THR A 147 4.34 -4.36 5.85
CA THR A 147 4.93 -4.68 4.56
C THR A 147 5.53 -6.07 4.59
N LEU A 148 5.01 -6.93 3.72
CA LEU A 148 5.59 -8.21 3.42
C LEU A 148 6.81 -8.02 2.52
N THR A 149 8.01 -8.30 3.05
CA THR A 149 9.25 -8.10 2.32
C THR A 149 9.93 -9.39 1.92
N GLY A 150 10.64 -9.34 0.80
CA GLY A 150 11.36 -10.49 0.31
C GLY A 150 12.18 -10.22 -0.94
N GLN A 151 12.68 -11.31 -1.51
CA GLN A 151 13.46 -11.32 -2.72
C GLN A 151 12.94 -12.39 -3.68
N ILE A 152 12.83 -12.01 -4.95
CA ILE A 152 12.55 -12.93 -6.04
C ILE A 152 13.89 -13.42 -6.58
N LYS A 153 14.04 -14.73 -6.78
CA LYS A 153 15.20 -15.38 -7.36
C LYS A 153 14.79 -16.21 -8.58
N ALA A 154 15.68 -16.32 -9.56
CA ALA A 154 15.49 -17.26 -10.65
C ALA A 154 15.69 -18.70 -10.15
N SER A 155 14.80 -19.60 -10.54
CA SER A 155 14.95 -21.05 -10.36
C SER A 155 16.24 -21.54 -11.03
N VAL A 156 16.82 -22.60 -10.47
CA VAL A 156 18.01 -23.28 -11.03
C VAL A 156 17.76 -23.87 -12.42
N SER A 157 16.50 -24.08 -12.80
CA SER A 157 16.10 -24.58 -14.12
C SER A 157 16.15 -23.52 -15.23
N VAL A 158 16.26 -22.25 -14.87
CA VAL A 158 16.26 -21.12 -15.82
C VAL A 158 17.59 -21.08 -16.59
N PRO A 159 17.60 -20.90 -17.93
CA PRO A 159 18.83 -20.76 -18.69
C PRO A 159 19.71 -19.62 -18.18
N ALA A 160 21.04 -19.82 -18.16
CA ALA A 160 22.00 -18.83 -17.65
C ALA A 160 21.92 -17.46 -18.36
N SER A 161 21.43 -17.42 -19.61
CA SER A 161 21.19 -16.18 -20.35
C SER A 161 19.99 -15.36 -19.83
N SER A 162 19.05 -16.01 -19.13
CA SER A 162 17.84 -15.42 -18.56
C SER A 162 17.90 -15.26 -17.04
N SER A 163 18.77 -15.99 -16.33
CA SER A 163 18.95 -15.88 -14.87
C SER A 163 19.67 -14.59 -14.42
N ARG A 164 20.10 -13.73 -15.36
CA ARG A 164 20.79 -12.47 -15.06
C ARG A 164 19.83 -11.34 -14.65
N GLY A 165 18.54 -11.47 -14.93
CA GLY A 165 17.52 -10.48 -14.61
C GLY A 165 16.32 -10.54 -15.55
N ILE A 166 15.29 -9.77 -15.20
CA ILE A 166 14.10 -9.60 -16.04
C ILE A 166 14.40 -8.55 -17.11
N ARG A 167 13.99 -8.85 -18.36
CA ARG A 167 14.24 -8.00 -19.53
C ARG A 167 13.32 -6.76 -19.54
N PRO A 168 13.69 -5.71 -20.31
CA PRO A 168 12.86 -4.52 -20.47
C PRO A 168 11.50 -4.83 -21.10
N ASN A 169 10.54 -3.93 -20.93
CA ASN A 169 9.15 -4.09 -21.38
C ASN A 169 8.43 -5.27 -20.71
N ALA A 170 8.57 -5.40 -19.39
CA ALA A 170 7.92 -6.44 -18.61
C ALA A 170 7.14 -5.84 -17.43
N ASN A 171 6.04 -6.48 -17.07
CA ASN A 171 5.25 -6.16 -15.91
C ASN A 171 5.43 -7.26 -14.86
N ILE A 172 6.07 -6.94 -13.75
CA ILE A 172 6.23 -7.84 -12.61
C ILE A 172 5.05 -7.58 -11.66
N MET A 173 4.21 -8.58 -11.51
CA MET A 173 3.06 -8.56 -10.61
C MET A 173 3.33 -9.50 -9.45
N ILE A 174 3.46 -8.95 -8.25
CA ILE A 174 3.62 -9.69 -7.00
C ILE A 174 2.29 -9.57 -6.24
N GLN A 175 1.67 -10.69 -5.89
CA GLN A 175 0.35 -10.72 -5.25
C GLN A 175 0.41 -11.50 -3.94
N LEU A 176 -0.12 -10.89 -2.87
CA LEU A 176 -0.45 -11.57 -1.63
C LEU A 176 -1.86 -12.15 -1.77
N LEU A 177 -1.96 -13.48 -1.67
CA LEU A 177 -3.20 -14.22 -1.88
C LEU A 177 -3.64 -14.95 -0.61
N ASN A 178 -4.94 -14.98 -0.34
CA ASN A 178 -5.54 -15.92 0.61
C ASN A 178 -5.77 -17.26 -0.11
N THR A 179 -5.05 -18.29 0.33
CA THR A 179 -5.07 -19.66 -0.20
C THR A 179 -5.65 -20.67 0.78
N SER A 180 -6.49 -20.20 1.71
CA SER A 180 -7.13 -21.06 2.72
C SER A 180 -8.07 -22.11 2.14
N LEU A 181 -8.67 -21.83 0.99
CA LEU A 181 -9.62 -22.70 0.31
C LEU A 181 -8.95 -23.30 -0.91
N ALA A 182 -8.63 -24.60 -0.84
CA ALA A 182 -7.97 -25.31 -1.94
C ALA A 182 -8.86 -25.45 -3.19
N ASP A 183 -10.18 -25.46 -3.01
CA ASP A 183 -11.18 -25.69 -4.07
C ASP A 183 -11.84 -24.39 -4.58
N ALA A 184 -11.32 -23.22 -4.19
CA ALA A 184 -11.84 -21.93 -4.61
C ALA A 184 -10.73 -21.06 -5.22
N PRO A 185 -11.08 -20.15 -6.16
CA PRO A 185 -10.13 -19.14 -6.61
C PRO A 185 -9.55 -18.38 -5.41
N SER A 186 -8.23 -18.19 -5.41
CA SER A 186 -7.56 -17.43 -4.35
C SER A 186 -8.00 -15.97 -4.39
N VAL A 187 -8.17 -15.37 -3.21
CA VAL A 187 -8.55 -13.96 -3.09
C VAL A 187 -7.29 -13.13 -2.97
N THR A 188 -7.11 -12.13 -3.84
CA THR A 188 -6.01 -11.16 -3.72
C THR A 188 -6.27 -10.23 -2.56
N ILE A 189 -5.31 -10.13 -1.65
CA ILE A 189 -5.33 -9.26 -0.47
C ILE A 189 -4.60 -7.96 -0.76
N ALA A 190 -3.45 -8.06 -1.42
CA ALA A 190 -2.62 -6.92 -1.81
C ALA A 190 -1.79 -7.27 -3.03
N GLU A 191 -1.38 -6.25 -3.79
CA GLU A 191 -0.49 -6.41 -4.94
C GLU A 191 0.55 -5.30 -5.03
N GLN A 192 1.72 -5.67 -5.53
CA GLN A 192 2.75 -4.73 -5.98
C GLN A 192 2.96 -4.97 -7.48
N ARG A 193 2.95 -3.88 -8.25
CA ARG A 193 3.21 -3.90 -9.68
C ARG A 193 4.48 -3.11 -9.98
N ILE A 194 5.42 -3.72 -10.70
CA ILE A 194 6.65 -3.07 -11.16
C ILE A 194 6.65 -3.16 -12.69
N THR A 195 6.41 -2.03 -13.33
CA THR A 195 6.47 -1.90 -14.79
C THR A 195 7.90 -1.53 -15.18
N LEU A 196 8.53 -2.36 -16.01
CA LEU A 196 9.84 -2.07 -16.57
C LEU A 196 9.68 -1.38 -17.91
N GLU A 197 10.19 -0.17 -18.01
CA GLU A 197 10.16 0.62 -19.22
C GLU A 197 11.16 0.09 -20.27
N SER A 198 11.18 0.69 -21.46
CA SER A 198 12.14 0.35 -22.50
C SER A 198 13.58 0.52 -21.99
N ASP A 199 14.43 -0.48 -22.23
CA ASP A 199 15.85 -0.56 -21.85
C ASP A 199 16.18 -0.76 -20.35
N GLU A 200 15.19 -0.96 -19.47
CA GLU A 200 15.41 -1.29 -18.06
C GLU A 200 15.60 -2.80 -17.82
N ILE A 201 16.71 -3.19 -17.19
CA ILE A 201 16.97 -4.58 -16.76
C ILE A 201 17.05 -4.60 -15.24
N VAL A 202 16.20 -5.41 -14.61
CA VAL A 202 16.24 -5.62 -13.15
C VAL A 202 16.95 -6.93 -12.85
N PRO A 203 18.15 -6.90 -12.23
CA PRO A 203 18.90 -8.11 -11.92
C PRO A 203 18.28 -8.89 -10.75
N PHE A 204 18.47 -10.20 -10.76
CA PHE A 204 18.18 -11.03 -9.58
C PHE A 204 19.31 -10.89 -8.53
N PRO A 205 19.00 -10.96 -7.22
CA PRO A 205 17.66 -11.06 -6.64
C PRO A 205 16.89 -9.74 -6.70
N ILE A 206 15.58 -9.81 -7.00
CA ILE A 206 14.71 -8.62 -7.10
C ILE A 206 14.04 -8.40 -5.74
N PRO A 207 14.33 -7.29 -5.02
CA PRO A 207 13.65 -7.00 -3.78
C PRO A 207 12.19 -6.60 -4.04
N PHE A 208 11.29 -7.01 -3.16
CA PHE A 208 9.89 -6.60 -3.18
C PHE A 208 9.38 -6.24 -1.79
N GLY A 209 8.30 -5.46 -1.75
CA GLY A 209 7.61 -5.04 -0.55
C GLY A 209 6.13 -4.86 -0.86
N ILE A 210 5.29 -5.81 -0.42
CA ILE A 210 3.85 -5.72 -0.57
C ILE A 210 3.26 -5.16 0.71
N LEU A 211 2.67 -3.97 0.61
CA LEU A 211 1.92 -3.38 1.69
C LEU A 211 0.54 -4.05 1.80
N TYR A 212 0.14 -4.45 3.00
CA TYR A 212 -1.17 -5.05 3.25
C TYR A 212 -1.86 -4.41 4.45
N ASP A 213 -3.18 -4.52 4.49
CA ASP A 213 -3.99 -4.12 5.64
C ASP A 213 -4.08 -5.29 6.64
N PRO A 214 -3.63 -5.14 7.90
CA PRO A 214 -3.75 -6.19 8.90
C PRO A 214 -5.22 -6.54 9.22
N GLU A 215 -6.20 -5.66 8.98
CA GLU A 215 -7.63 -5.99 9.17
C GLU A 215 -8.14 -7.03 8.16
N ASP A 216 -7.48 -7.16 7.01
CA ASP A 216 -7.81 -8.16 5.98
C ASP A 216 -7.16 -9.54 6.28
N ILE A 217 -6.39 -9.64 7.38
CA ILE A 217 -5.67 -10.85 7.79
C ILE A 217 -6.42 -11.57 8.93
N ASP A 218 -6.79 -12.84 8.69
CA ASP A 218 -7.32 -13.77 9.69
C ASP A 218 -6.24 -14.81 10.02
N ASP A 219 -5.84 -14.89 11.30
CA ASP A 219 -4.84 -15.83 11.80
C ASP A 219 -5.15 -17.31 11.52
N ARG A 220 -6.42 -17.66 11.26
CA ARG A 220 -6.85 -19.02 10.90
C ARG A 220 -6.62 -19.34 9.42
N SER A 221 -6.53 -18.31 8.59
CA SER A 221 -6.33 -18.41 7.14
C SER A 221 -4.89 -18.74 6.77
N VAL A 222 -4.69 -19.18 5.53
CA VAL A 222 -3.39 -19.39 4.89
C VAL A 222 -3.20 -18.32 3.84
N TYR A 223 -2.06 -17.66 3.88
CA TYR A 223 -1.66 -16.69 2.88
C TYR A 223 -0.44 -17.17 2.12
N SER A 224 -0.34 -16.79 0.86
CA SER A 224 0.81 -17.10 0.01
C SER A 224 1.12 -15.97 -0.95
N VAL A 225 2.39 -15.78 -1.28
CA VAL A 225 2.81 -14.86 -2.33
C VAL A 225 2.96 -15.58 -3.65
N SER A 226 2.37 -14.99 -4.68
CA SER A 226 2.52 -15.39 -6.08
C SER A 226 3.25 -14.29 -6.84
N VAL A 227 4.18 -14.69 -7.70
CA VAL A 227 4.85 -13.78 -8.62
C VAL A 227 4.52 -14.20 -10.03
N ARG A 228 4.15 -13.22 -10.85
CA ARG A 228 3.99 -13.39 -12.29
C ARG A 228 4.68 -12.24 -13.01
N VAL A 229 5.38 -12.56 -14.09
CA VAL A 229 5.97 -11.56 -14.98
C VAL A 229 5.36 -11.73 -16.35
N GLU A 230 4.88 -10.65 -16.96
CA GLU A 230 4.28 -10.64 -18.30
C GLU A 230 5.01 -9.65 -19.21
N GLY A 231 5.20 -10.00 -20.49
CA GLY A 231 5.79 -9.08 -21.46
C GLY A 231 4.77 -8.05 -21.95
N LEU A 232 5.10 -6.76 -21.94
CA LEU A 232 4.20 -5.70 -22.39
C LEU A 232 3.89 -5.77 -23.90
N ASN A 233 4.80 -6.34 -24.69
CA ASN A 233 4.73 -6.37 -26.16
C ASN A 233 4.78 -7.78 -26.77
N SER A 234 4.67 -8.85 -25.97
CA SER A 234 4.75 -10.23 -26.49
C SER A 234 3.98 -11.25 -25.64
N ASP A 235 3.32 -12.19 -26.32
CA ASP A 235 2.65 -13.38 -25.73
C ASP A 235 3.62 -14.44 -25.16
N LYS A 236 4.92 -14.12 -24.99
CA LYS A 236 5.94 -15.12 -24.67
C LYS A 236 6.88 -14.68 -23.56
N LEU A 237 7.17 -15.68 -22.73
CA LEU A 237 7.97 -15.71 -21.50
C LEU A 237 7.25 -15.17 -20.25
N PRO A 238 6.09 -15.75 -19.87
CA PRO A 238 5.60 -15.54 -18.53
C PRO A 238 6.53 -16.24 -17.53
N TRP A 239 7.06 -15.47 -16.59
CA TRP A 239 7.67 -16.06 -15.41
C TRP A 239 6.58 -16.29 -14.37
N ILE A 240 6.67 -17.38 -13.64
CA ILE A 240 5.71 -17.67 -12.56
C ILE A 240 6.43 -18.26 -11.35
N SER A 241 5.95 -17.96 -10.16
CA SER A 241 6.36 -18.66 -8.95
C SER A 241 5.98 -20.14 -9.03
N ILE A 242 6.94 -21.03 -8.77
CA ILE A 242 6.77 -22.48 -8.92
C ILE A 242 6.28 -23.19 -7.66
N TRP A 243 6.34 -22.53 -6.50
CA TRP A 243 5.91 -23.07 -5.21
C TRP A 243 4.86 -22.17 -4.55
N ALA A 244 4.09 -22.75 -3.62
CA ALA A 244 3.26 -21.99 -2.71
C ALA A 244 4.16 -21.34 -1.64
N ASN A 245 4.39 -20.03 -1.73
CA ASN A 245 5.25 -19.29 -0.81
C ASN A 245 4.40 -18.79 0.37
N HIS A 246 4.24 -19.62 1.40
CA HIS A 246 3.43 -19.26 2.57
C HIS A 246 4.00 -18.10 3.37
N VAL A 247 3.15 -17.19 3.83
CA VAL A 247 3.52 -15.96 4.53
C VAL A 247 2.52 -15.57 5.60
N LEU A 248 2.91 -14.66 6.49
CA LEU A 248 2.11 -13.98 7.52
C LEU A 248 1.59 -14.87 8.67
N THR A 249 0.91 -15.97 8.38
CA THR A 249 0.24 -16.80 9.40
C THR A 249 0.94 -18.15 9.59
N ARG A 250 0.54 -18.90 10.64
CA ARG A 250 1.04 -20.26 10.90
C ARG A 250 2.57 -20.35 11.03
N SER A 251 3.17 -19.33 11.65
CA SER A 251 4.63 -19.19 11.80
C SER A 251 5.39 -19.03 10.47
N ALA A 252 4.69 -18.73 9.37
CA ALA A 252 5.31 -18.36 8.12
C ALA A 252 5.94 -16.95 8.22
N PRO A 253 7.04 -16.69 7.50
CA PRO A 253 7.72 -15.40 7.56
C PRO A 253 6.88 -14.27 6.96
N SER A 254 7.03 -13.07 7.51
CA SER A 254 6.53 -11.81 6.95
C SER A 254 7.65 -10.92 6.38
N GLU A 255 8.90 -11.33 6.57
CA GLU A 255 10.09 -10.60 6.14
C GLU A 255 11.12 -11.58 5.57
N ASN A 256 11.98 -11.08 4.69
CA ASN A 256 13.03 -11.87 4.03
C ASN A 256 12.48 -13.13 3.32
N VAL A 257 11.27 -13.04 2.77
CA VAL A 257 10.66 -14.13 2.01
C VAL A 257 11.42 -14.36 0.72
N GLU A 258 11.86 -15.58 0.46
CA GLU A 258 12.51 -15.93 -0.81
C GLU A 258 11.50 -16.61 -1.74
N ILE A 259 11.35 -16.09 -2.94
CA ILE A 259 10.44 -16.63 -3.95
C ILE A 259 11.23 -17.04 -5.17
N GLU A 260 11.10 -18.30 -5.58
CA GLU A 260 11.68 -18.78 -6.83
C GLU A 260 10.68 -18.66 -7.98
N VAL A 261 11.12 -18.03 -9.07
CA VAL A 261 10.37 -17.95 -10.32
C VAL A 261 11.04 -18.76 -11.41
N ASP A 262 10.24 -19.41 -12.24
CA ASP A 262 10.69 -20.16 -13.41
C ASP A 262 10.00 -19.65 -14.67
N LEU A 263 10.58 -20.00 -15.81
CA LEU A 263 10.01 -19.74 -17.11
C LEU A 263 8.94 -20.78 -17.43
N ILE A 264 7.77 -20.33 -17.84
CA ILE A 264 6.80 -21.21 -18.49
C ILE A 264 7.37 -21.57 -19.87
N GLN A 265 7.67 -22.86 -20.06
CA GLN A 265 8.18 -23.43 -21.31
C GLN A 265 7.06 -23.72 -22.31
#